data_AF-A0A364UN45-F1
#
_entry.id   AF-A0A364UN45-F1
#
_cell.length_a   1.000
_cell.length_b   1.000
_cell.length_c   1.000
_cell.angle_alpha   90.00
_cell.angle_beta   90.00
_cell.angle_gamma   90.00
#
_symmetry.space_group_name_H-M   'P 1'
#
loop_
_entity.id
_entity.type
_entity.pdbx_description
1 polymer ?
#
loop_
_entity_poly.entity_id
_entity_poly.type
_entity_poly.pdbx_seq_one_letter_code
_entity_poly.pdbx_strand_id
1 'polypeptide(L)'
;MLGKYWKYLMIATVIVSLISIKAFPLALGALYLPVLFKIVQLQLNLSNGLIDDVSAQTFIKSNQSGIIISVICCLAITGILMYTLDGFYNSLTGILSILIKISPFTIVISAILYILTAIATVQATKQKFQ
;
A
#
# COMPACT_ATOMS: atom_id res chain seq x y z
N MET A 1 1.82 -13.84 11.73
CA MET A 1 3.26 -13.99 11.41
C MET A 1 3.76 -12.98 10.37
N LEU A 2 2.98 -12.65 9.33
CA LEU A 2 3.36 -11.63 8.34
C LEU A 2 3.61 -10.24 8.96
N GLY A 3 2.87 -9.89 10.02
CA GLY A 3 3.02 -8.62 10.73
C GLY A 3 4.43 -8.33 11.26
N LYS A 4 5.32 -9.32 11.44
CA LYS A 4 6.73 -9.07 11.82
C LYS A 4 7.55 -8.48 10.67
N TYR A 5 7.23 -8.83 9.43
CA TYR A 5 8.01 -8.49 8.24
C TYR A 5 7.38 -7.38 7.40
N TRP A 6 6.38 -6.66 7.93
CA TRP A 6 5.64 -5.64 7.20
C TRP A 6 6.52 -4.56 6.55
N LYS A 7 7.62 -4.16 7.21
CA LYS A 7 8.57 -3.18 6.66
C LYS A 7 9.31 -3.74 5.44
N TYR A 8 9.77 -4.97 5.52
CA TYR A 8 10.48 -5.63 4.43
C TYR A 8 9.55 -5.87 3.24
N LEU A 9 8.31 -6.29 3.49
CA LEU A 9 7.29 -6.45 2.45
C LEU A 9 6.95 -5.11 1.77
N MET A 10 6.84 -4.03 2.53
CA MET A 10 6.64 -2.70 1.97
C MET A 10 7.81 -2.27 1.08
N ILE A 11 9.05 -2.41 1.57
CA ILE A 11 10.25 -2.05 0.80
C ILE A 11 10.31 -2.87 -0.49
N ALA A 12 10.06 -4.18 -0.41
CA ALA A 12 10.01 -5.04 -1.59
C ALA A 12 8.91 -4.59 -2.56
N THR A 13 7.71 -4.26 -2.04
CA THR A 13 6.59 -3.75 -2.87
C THR A 13 7.00 -2.48 -3.60
N VAL A 14 7.61 -1.52 -2.90
CA VAL A 14 8.05 -0.25 -3.49
C VAL A 14 9.09 -0.49 -4.58
N ILE A 15 10.13 -1.29 -4.30
CA ILE A 15 11.19 -1.57 -5.27
C ILE A 15 10.63 -2.23 -6.53
N VAL A 16 9.84 -3.30 -6.38
CA VAL A 16 9.28 -4.02 -7.53
C VAL A 16 8.29 -3.14 -8.30
N SER A 17 7.50 -2.33 -7.60
CA SER A 17 6.53 -1.41 -8.24
C SER A 17 7.24 -0.29 -9.01
N LEU A 18 8.38 0.21 -8.53
CA LEU A 18 9.18 1.21 -9.23
C LEU A 18 9.88 0.64 -10.46
N ILE A 19 10.42 -0.58 -10.37
CA ILE A 19 11.01 -1.29 -11.52
C ILE A 19 9.98 -1.47 -12.64
N SER A 20 8.73 -1.75 -12.27
CA SER A 20 7.65 -1.95 -13.22
C SER A 20 7.28 -0.68 -14.01
N ILE A 21 7.59 0.52 -13.50
CA ILE A 21 7.20 1.86 -13.98
C ILE A 21 5.67 2.06 -13.99
N LYS A 22 4.92 1.18 -14.66
CA LYS A 22 3.46 1.18 -14.75
C LYS A 22 2.76 0.90 -13.42
N ALA A 23 3.41 0.17 -12.49
CA ALA A 23 2.88 -0.12 -11.15
C ALA A 23 3.11 1.01 -10.13
N PHE A 24 3.55 2.20 -10.57
CA PHE A 24 3.88 3.31 -9.68
C PHE A 24 2.79 3.65 -8.64
N PRO A 25 1.48 3.64 -8.95
CA PRO A 25 0.45 3.91 -7.94
C PRO A 25 0.45 2.90 -6.78
N LEU A 26 0.88 1.65 -7.01
CA LEU A 26 1.03 0.63 -5.96
C LEU A 26 2.22 0.94 -5.03
N ALA A 27 3.30 1.51 -5.55
CA ALA A 27 4.42 1.97 -4.73
C ALA A 27 3.97 3.08 -3.76
N LEU A 28 3.21 4.06 -4.27
CA LEU A 28 2.65 5.13 -3.44
C LEU A 28 1.67 4.59 -2.41
N GLY A 29 0.77 3.68 -2.80
CA GLY A 29 -0.13 3.01 -1.87
C GLY A 29 0.62 2.29 -0.75
N ALA A 30 1.70 1.58 -1.07
CA ALA A 30 2.51 0.86 -0.09
C ALA A 30 3.18 1.81 0.92
N LEU A 31 3.66 2.97 0.46
CA LEU A 31 4.24 4.01 1.30
C LEU A 31 3.22 4.77 2.15
N TYR A 32 1.94 4.74 1.76
CA TYR A 32 0.85 5.39 2.50
C TYR A 32 0.35 4.56 3.68
N LEU A 33 0.37 3.22 3.57
CA LEU A 33 -0.05 2.30 4.64
C LEU A 33 0.52 2.61 6.04
N PRO A 34 1.81 2.94 6.22
CA PRO A 34 2.40 3.25 7.52
C PRO A 34 1.90 4.57 8.12
N VAL A 35 1.54 5.53 7.25
CA VAL A 35 1.03 6.84 7.64
C VAL A 35 -0.32 6.69 8.32
N LEU A 36 -1.17 5.78 7.82
CA LEU A 36 -2.46 5.45 8.44
C LEU A 36 -2.29 5.04 9.90
N PHE A 37 -1.24 4.30 10.27
CA PHE A 37 -1.03 3.91 11.67
C PHE A 37 -0.57 5.05 12.56
N LYS A 38 0.20 6.00 12.03
CA LYS A 38 0.50 7.22 12.78
C LYS A 38 -0.77 8.02 13.04
N ILE A 39 -1.69 8.05 12.08
CA ILE A 39 -3.00 8.69 12.24
C ILE A 39 -3.84 7.97 13.30
N VAL A 40 -3.90 6.63 13.31
CA VAL A 40 -4.59 5.87 14.36
C VAL A 40 -4.00 6.18 15.74
N GLN A 41 -2.67 6.17 15.85
CA GLN A 41 -2.00 6.49 17.11
C GLN A 41 -2.29 7.92 17.57
N LEU A 42 -2.32 8.87 16.64
CA LEU A 42 -2.70 10.26 16.91
C LEU A 42 -4.16 10.35 17.39
N GLN A 43 -5.09 9.65 16.72
CA GLN A 43 -6.51 9.61 17.09
C GLN A 43 -6.71 9.04 18.50
N LEU A 44 -5.98 7.97 18.86
CA LEU A 44 -6.02 7.41 20.21
C LEU A 44 -5.43 8.37 21.25
N ASN A 45 -4.28 8.98 20.95
CA ASN A 45 -3.64 9.94 21.85
C ASN A 45 -4.50 11.18 22.09
N LEU A 46 -5.21 11.66 21.07
CA LEU A 46 -6.13 12.80 21.19
C LEU A 46 -7.40 12.40 21.93
N SER A 47 -7.92 11.19 21.71
CA SER A 47 -9.11 10.71 22.41
C SER A 47 -8.85 10.43 23.90
N ASN A 48 -7.61 10.09 24.27
CA ASN A 48 -7.21 9.89 25.67
C ASN A 48 -7.38 11.20 26.46
N GLY A 49 -8.33 11.20 27.40
CA GLY A 49 -8.68 12.37 28.22
C GLY A 49 -9.87 13.18 27.71
N LEU A 50 -10.44 12.82 26.55
CA LEU A 50 -11.68 13.41 26.02
C LEU A 50 -12.90 12.49 26.18
N ILE A 51 -12.68 11.18 26.28
CA ILE A 51 -13.75 10.16 26.40
C ILE A 51 -13.26 9.09 27.40
N ASP A 52 -14.13 8.66 28.32
CA ASP A 52 -13.78 7.74 29.41
C ASP A 52 -13.46 6.30 28.95
N ASP A 53 -13.92 5.90 27.76
CA ASP A 53 -13.75 4.54 27.24
C ASP A 53 -13.26 4.54 25.78
N VAL A 54 -11.97 4.83 25.61
CA VAL A 54 -11.30 4.86 24.29
C VAL A 54 -11.02 3.44 23.82
N SER A 55 -11.97 2.85 23.09
CA SER A 55 -11.79 1.55 22.44
C SER A 55 -10.82 1.65 21.26
N ALA A 56 -9.57 1.22 21.47
CA ALA A 56 -8.58 1.06 20.38
C ALA A 56 -9.08 0.13 19.27
N GLN A 57 -9.94 -0.83 19.63
CA GLN A 57 -10.50 -1.82 18.72
C GLN A 57 -11.45 -1.18 17.69
N THR A 58 -12.23 -0.17 18.07
CA THR A 58 -13.11 0.58 17.16
C THR A 58 -12.30 1.34 16.11
N PHE A 59 -11.21 2.00 16.53
CA PHE A 59 -10.32 2.71 15.61
C PHE A 59 -9.60 1.75 14.67
N ILE A 60 -9.09 0.61 15.16
CA ILE A 60 -8.43 -0.39 14.32
C ILE A 60 -9.40 -0.98 13.28
N LYS A 61 -10.65 -1.26 13.67
CA LYS A 61 -11.67 -1.80 12.75
C LYS A 61 -12.02 -0.79 11.65
N SER A 62 -12.21 0.48 12.02
CA SER A 62 -12.46 1.56 11.07
C SER A 62 -11.29 1.73 10.07
N ASN A 63 -10.06 1.73 10.58
CA ASN A 63 -8.86 1.85 9.76
C ASN A 63 -8.61 0.62 8.87
N GLN A 64 -8.98 -0.59 9.30
CA GLN A 64 -8.89 -1.79 8.47
C GLN A 64 -9.79 -1.66 7.22
N SER A 65 -11.01 -1.17 7.37
CA SER A 65 -11.90 -0.93 6.21
C SER A 65 -11.33 0.12 5.26
N GLY A 66 -10.77 1.21 5.81
CA GLY A 66 -10.10 2.25 5.02
C GLY A 66 -8.91 1.72 4.21
N ILE A 67 -8.11 0.83 4.80
CA ILE A 67 -6.98 0.16 4.13
C ILE A 67 -7.49 -0.69 2.95
N ILE A 68 -8.54 -1.49 3.13
CA ILE A 68 -9.09 -2.34 2.06
C ILE A 68 -9.57 -1.50 0.88
N ILE A 69 -10.31 -0.41 1.16
CA ILE A 69 -10.81 0.51 0.13
C ILE A 69 -9.63 1.15 -0.62
N SER A 70 -8.60 1.59 0.10
CA SER A 70 -7.38 2.15 -0.50
C SER A 70 -6.65 1.14 -1.40
N VAL A 71 -6.55 -0.13 -0.98
CA VAL A 71 -5.91 -1.18 -1.79
C VAL A 71 -6.64 -1.37 -3.11
N ILE A 72 -7.98 -1.49 -3.07
CA ILE A 72 -8.83 -1.64 -4.25
C ILE A 72 -8.67 -0.41 -5.16
N CYS A 73 -8.67 0.79 -4.59
CA CYS A 73 -8.51 2.04 -5.33
C CYS A 73 -7.15 2.12 -6.05
N CYS A 74 -6.05 1.79 -5.36
CA CYS A 74 -4.71 1.77 -5.97
C CYS A 74 -4.61 0.75 -7.11
N LEU A 75 -5.23 -0.42 -6.98
CA LEU A 75 -5.29 -1.42 -8.06
C LEU A 75 -6.07 -0.90 -9.27
N ALA A 76 -7.25 -0.32 -9.03
CA ALA A 76 -8.10 0.25 -10.09
C ALA A 76 -7.39 1.40 -10.83
N ILE A 77 -6.82 2.36 -10.09
CA ILE A 77 -6.07 3.48 -10.64
C ILE A 77 -4.86 2.98 -11.45
N THR A 78 -4.15 1.95 -10.99
CA THR A 78 -3.05 1.35 -11.75
C THR A 78 -3.52 0.80 -13.10
N GLY A 79 -4.67 0.12 -13.13
CA GLY A 79 -5.31 -0.36 -14.36
C GLY A 79 -5.67 0.78 -15.32
N ILE A 80 -6.29 1.84 -14.80
CA ILE A 80 -6.69 3.01 -15.60
C ILE A 80 -5.44 3.71 -16.16
N LEU A 81 -4.45 4.02 -15.33
CA LEU A 81 -3.23 4.70 -15.77
C LEU A 81 -2.46 3.89 -16.81
N MET A 82 -2.45 2.55 -16.70
CA MET A 82 -1.83 1.71 -17.73
C MET A 82 -2.40 1.98 -19.12
N TYR A 83 -3.73 2.11 -19.22
CA TYR A 83 -4.41 2.37 -20.47
C TYR A 83 -4.26 3.85 -20.90
N THR A 84 -4.50 4.78 -19.98
CA THR A 84 -4.44 6.22 -20.28
C THR A 84 -3.05 6.71 -20.68
N LEU A 85 -1.99 6.14 -20.09
CA LEU A 85 -0.61 6.53 -20.34
C LEU A 85 0.09 5.61 -21.35
N ASP A 86 -0.64 4.77 -22.09
CA ASP A 86 -0.02 3.80 -23.01
C ASP A 86 0.88 4.48 -24.07
N GLY A 87 0.42 5.61 -24.64
CA GLY A 87 1.23 6.42 -25.55
C GLY A 87 2.50 7.00 -24.91
N PHE A 88 2.46 7.36 -23.63
CA PHE A 88 3.64 7.80 -22.87
C PHE A 88 4.59 6.61 -22.63
N TYR A 89 4.08 5.44 -22.24
CA TYR A 89 4.93 4.28 -22.04
C TYR A 89 5.60 3.83 -23.34
N ASN A 90 4.90 3.90 -24.47
CA ASN A 90 5.45 3.50 -25.77
C ASN A 90 6.47 4.51 -26.33
N SER A 91 6.53 5.74 -25.82
CA SER A 91 7.54 6.74 -26.22
C SER A 91 8.86 6.60 -25.44
N LEU A 92 8.90 5.83 -24.36
CA LEU A 92 10.09 5.60 -23.55
C LEU A 92 11.08 4.67 -24.26
N THR A 93 12.33 5.12 -24.41
CA THR A 93 13.40 4.40 -25.13
C THR A 93 14.52 3.92 -24.20
N GLY A 94 15.47 3.13 -24.75
CA GLY A 94 16.63 2.63 -24.01
C GLY A 94 16.25 1.70 -22.85
N ILE A 95 16.87 1.90 -21.68
CA ILE A 95 16.65 1.07 -20.48
C ILE A 95 15.17 1.09 -20.05
N LEU A 96 14.49 2.24 -20.16
CA LEU A 96 13.08 2.39 -19.78
C LEU A 96 12.15 1.52 -20.66
N SER A 97 12.49 1.35 -21.94
CA SER A 97 11.76 0.45 -22.84
C SER A 97 11.85 -1.01 -22.41
N ILE A 98 13.01 -1.44 -21.90
CA ILE A 98 13.21 -2.80 -21.38
C ILE A 98 12.34 -3.01 -20.13
N LEU A 99 12.30 -2.04 -19.22
CA LEU A 99 11.47 -2.08 -18.02
C LEU A 99 9.97 -2.17 -18.36
N ILE A 100 9.54 -1.51 -19.44
CA ILE A 100 8.15 -1.57 -19.91
C ILE A 100 7.79 -2.94 -20.47
N LYS A 101 8.71 -3.61 -21.15
CA LYS A 101 8.49 -4.97 -21.68
C LYS A 101 8.35 -6.03 -20.58
N ILE A 102 9.08 -5.90 -19.47
CA ILE A 102 8.94 -6.80 -18.31
C ILE A 102 7.76 -6.43 -17.41
N SER A 103 7.20 -5.24 -17.62
CA SER A 103 6.13 -4.64 -16.81
C SER A 103 4.94 -5.57 -16.55
N PRO A 104 4.38 -6.32 -17.52
CA PRO A 104 3.23 -7.19 -17.28
C PRO A 104 3.46 -8.18 -16.13
N PHE A 105 4.66 -8.76 -16.05
CA PHE A 105 5.03 -9.68 -14.97
C PHE A 105 5.26 -8.93 -13.66
N THR A 106 5.99 -7.81 -13.69
CA THR A 106 6.30 -7.05 -12.47
C THR A 106 5.07 -6.39 -11.85
N ILE A 107 4.05 -6.03 -12.64
CA ILE A 107 2.77 -5.50 -12.13
C ILE A 107 2.03 -6.55 -11.31
N VAL A 108 1.94 -7.79 -11.80
CA VAL A 108 1.28 -8.88 -11.07
C VAL A 108 2.00 -9.16 -9.76
N ILE A 109 3.34 -9.24 -9.79
CA ILE A 109 4.15 -9.40 -8.57
C ILE A 109 3.93 -8.23 -7.61
N SER A 110 3.93 -6.99 -8.12
CA SER A 110 3.68 -5.78 -7.33
C SER A 110 2.30 -5.78 -6.67
N ALA A 111 1.26 -6.20 -7.40
CA ALA A 111 -0.09 -6.29 -6.87
C ALA A 111 -0.19 -7.32 -5.74
N ILE A 112 0.40 -8.50 -5.92
CA ILE A 112 0.45 -9.54 -4.88
C ILE A 112 1.21 -9.01 -3.66
N LEU A 113 2.41 -8.45 -3.87
CA LEU A 113 3.22 -7.88 -2.79
C LEU A 113 2.48 -6.75 -2.06
N TYR A 114 1.76 -5.91 -2.77
CA TYR A 114 0.99 -4.82 -2.18
C TYR A 114 -0.16 -5.32 -1.30
N ILE A 115 -0.91 -6.33 -1.75
CA ILE A 115 -1.96 -6.98 -0.95
C ILE A 115 -1.36 -7.62 0.31
N LEU A 116 -0.26 -8.35 0.16
CA LEU A 116 0.45 -8.97 1.28
C LEU A 116 0.97 -7.92 2.26
N THR A 117 1.50 -6.81 1.76
CA THR A 117 1.93 -5.67 2.55
C THR A 117 0.75 -5.14 3.36
N ALA A 118 -0.38 -4.80 2.73
CA ALA A 118 -1.57 -4.30 3.42
C ALA A 118 -2.06 -5.24 4.54
N ILE A 119 -2.10 -6.54 4.28
CA ILE A 119 -2.46 -7.55 5.29
C ILE A 119 -1.43 -7.55 6.43
N ALA A 120 -0.14 -7.55 6.11
CA ALA A 120 0.94 -7.53 7.09
C ALA A 120 0.88 -6.27 7.97
N THR A 121 0.58 -5.10 7.39
CA THR A 121 0.48 -3.86 8.16
C THR A 121 -0.75 -3.82 9.05
N VAL A 122 -1.90 -4.35 8.62
CA VAL A 122 -3.07 -4.53 9.50
C VAL A 122 -2.74 -5.47 10.66
N GLN A 123 -2.08 -6.61 10.40
CA GLN A 123 -1.67 -7.54 11.45
C GLN A 123 -0.69 -6.90 12.44
N ALA A 124 0.33 -6.19 11.96
CA ALA A 124 1.31 -5.50 12.79
C ALA A 124 0.65 -4.47 13.72
N THR A 125 -0.41 -3.83 13.24
CA THR A 125 -1.16 -2.82 14.00
C THR A 125 -2.02 -3.45 15.07
N LYS A 126 -2.75 -4.52 14.73
CA LYS A 126 -3.50 -5.30 15.72
C LYS A 126 -2.59 -5.77 16.85
N GLN A 127 -1.39 -6.26 16.54
CA GLN A 127 -0.40 -6.68 17.54
C GLN A 127 0.18 -5.54 18.39
N LYS A 128 0.18 -4.30 17.90
CA LYS A 128 0.72 -3.14 18.63
C LYS A 128 -0.29 -2.55 19.61
N PHE A 129 -1.59 -2.71 19.33
CA PHE A 129 -2.68 -2.05 20.06
C PHE A 129 -3.68 -3.03 20.72
N GLN A 130 -3.48 -4.34 20.57
CA GLN A 130 -4.00 -5.37 21.48
C GLN A 130 -2.98 -5.63 22.58
#